data_AF-A0A225VJW3-F1
#
_entry.id   AF-A0A225VJW3-F1
#
_cell.length_a   1.000
_cell.length_b   1.000
_cell.length_c   1.000
_cell.angle_alpha   90.00
_cell.angle_beta   90.00
_cell.angle_gamma   90.00
#
_symmetry.space_group_name_H-M   'P 1'
#
loop_
_entity.id
_entity.type
_entity.pdbx_description
1 polymer ?
#
loop_
_entity_poly.entity_id
_entity_poly.type
_entity_poly.pdbx_seq_one_letter_code
_entity_poly.pdbx_strand_id
1 'polypeptide(L)'
;MIKSTLTKRLPIPPGFLFPARTPFVWAPIPVTGYRSELITGANVLVLMATSPWLVLRQNRPTPLTFDHNLHRRASTPLWRIAVSYYALEEDHLIAYWESTHYLEITKAMLAADTDLLVYHQDRRQRRIRVGDRWRDLLGACLPMMRSPWAYIDLLLDPYFLHLPTPQDQVRWYPRSVSRAANLTRPTANIPEPTDLITALFECDQADA
;
A
#
# COMPACT_ATOMS: atom_id res chain seq x y z
N MET A 1 -13.52 -7.98 20.05
CA MET A 1 -14.12 -6.65 19.75
C MET A 1 -13.14 -5.51 20.06
N ILE A 2 -11.87 -5.63 19.64
CA ILE A 2 -10.77 -4.70 20.02
C ILE A 2 -10.19 -3.97 18.79
N LYS A 3 -10.26 -4.58 17.59
CA LYS A 3 -9.72 -3.98 16.34
C LYS A 3 -10.50 -2.75 15.85
N SER A 4 -11.79 -2.62 16.15
CA SER A 4 -12.64 -1.53 15.62
C SER A 4 -12.53 -0.20 16.40
N THR A 5 -12.05 -0.23 17.65
CA THR A 5 -11.94 0.94 18.52
C THR A 5 -10.57 1.63 18.42
N LEU A 6 -9.48 0.88 18.20
CA LEU A 6 -8.13 1.45 18.06
C LEU A 6 -7.94 2.24 16.76
N THR A 7 -8.57 1.82 15.66
CA THR A 7 -8.45 2.51 14.36
C THR A 7 -9.04 3.92 14.34
N LYS A 8 -9.97 4.24 15.25
CA LYS A 8 -10.58 5.58 15.36
C LYS A 8 -9.73 6.55 16.19
N ARG A 9 -8.71 6.05 16.92
CA ARG A 9 -7.87 6.83 17.83
C ARG A 9 -6.42 6.95 17.37
N LEU A 10 -6.06 6.34 16.25
CA LEU A 10 -4.73 6.50 15.66
C LEU A 10 -4.62 7.90 15.04
N PRO A 11 -3.49 8.62 15.25
CA PRO A 11 -3.23 9.96 14.70
C PRO A 11 -2.83 9.85 13.22
N ILE A 12 -3.60 9.06 12.48
CA ILE A 12 -3.41 8.79 11.08
C ILE A 12 -4.53 9.53 10.36
N PRO A 13 -4.24 10.57 9.58
CA PRO A 13 -5.25 11.24 8.77
C PRO A 13 -6.01 10.22 7.89
N PRO A 14 -7.33 10.35 7.70
CA PRO A 14 -8.01 9.64 6.61
C PRO A 14 -7.24 9.91 5.31
N GLY A 15 -6.92 8.88 4.52
CA GLY A 15 -6.09 9.04 3.31
C GLY A 15 -4.59 8.76 3.49
N PHE A 16 -4.11 8.56 4.73
CA PHE A 16 -2.66 8.44 5.01
C PHE A 16 -1.93 7.27 4.34
N LEU A 17 -2.56 6.09 4.31
CA LEU A 17 -2.05 4.86 3.68
C LEU A 17 -3.07 4.25 2.69
N PHE A 18 -4.33 4.67 2.83
CA PHE A 18 -5.48 4.11 2.16
C PHE A 18 -6.44 5.26 1.83
N PRO A 19 -7.04 5.28 0.64
CA PRO A 19 -8.22 6.11 0.37
C PRO A 19 -9.25 5.96 1.49
N ALA A 20 -9.99 7.03 1.77
CA ALA A 20 -11.01 7.02 2.81
C ALA A 20 -11.92 5.79 2.66
N ARG A 21 -12.17 5.11 3.79
CA ARG A 21 -12.97 3.87 3.86
C ARG A 21 -14.25 3.98 3.03
N THR A 22 -14.27 3.39 1.84
CA THR A 22 -15.51 3.11 1.14
C THR A 22 -16.11 1.83 1.72
N PRO A 23 -17.42 1.79 2.03
CA PRO A 23 -18.04 0.59 2.55
C PRO A 23 -17.88 -0.58 1.58
N PHE A 24 -17.86 -1.78 2.14
CA PHE A 24 -17.53 -3.13 1.60
C PHE A 24 -18.19 -3.56 0.28
N VAL A 25 -18.94 -2.69 -0.39
CA VAL A 25 -19.35 -2.96 -1.76
C VAL A 25 -18.07 -2.97 -2.57
N TRP A 26 -17.69 -4.15 -3.09
CA TRP A 26 -16.82 -4.23 -4.25
C TRP A 26 -17.41 -3.28 -5.26
N ALA A 27 -16.91 -2.05 -5.32
CA ALA A 27 -17.43 -1.09 -6.27
C ALA A 27 -17.27 -1.79 -7.62
N PRO A 28 -18.37 -2.04 -8.35
CA PRO A 28 -18.25 -2.66 -9.65
C PRO A 28 -17.25 -1.82 -10.44
N ILE A 29 -16.41 -2.49 -11.23
CA ILE A 29 -15.47 -1.81 -12.14
C ILE A 29 -16.29 -0.71 -12.83
N PRO A 30 -15.91 0.58 -12.70
CA PRO A 30 -16.69 1.64 -13.30
C PRO A 30 -16.72 1.39 -14.80
N VAL A 31 -17.84 0.91 -15.33
CA VAL A 31 -17.95 0.51 -16.75
C VAL A 31 -17.66 1.72 -17.64
N THR A 32 -18.04 2.91 -17.17
CA THR A 32 -17.80 4.18 -17.86
C THR A 32 -16.41 4.70 -17.56
N GLY A 33 -15.61 4.90 -18.62
CA GLY A 33 -14.30 5.52 -18.53
C GLY A 33 -13.17 4.59 -18.07
N TYR A 34 -13.44 3.32 -17.73
CA TYR A 34 -12.37 2.36 -17.46
C TYR A 34 -11.50 2.11 -18.70
N ARG A 35 -10.19 2.01 -18.48
CA ARG A 35 -9.15 1.90 -19.51
C ARG A 35 -8.22 0.72 -19.18
N SER A 36 -8.71 -0.52 -19.26
CA SER A 36 -7.88 -1.71 -19.00
C SER A 36 -6.70 -1.81 -19.98
N GLU A 37 -6.83 -1.25 -21.18
CA GLU A 37 -5.78 -1.14 -22.19
C GLU A 37 -4.54 -0.37 -21.73
N LEU A 38 -4.64 0.45 -20.68
CA LEU A 38 -3.49 1.17 -20.12
C LEU A 38 -2.68 0.32 -19.14
N ILE A 39 -3.19 -0.84 -18.70
CA ILE A 39 -2.49 -1.76 -17.80
C ILE A 39 -1.56 -2.65 -18.65
N THR A 40 -0.47 -2.06 -19.12
CA THR A 40 0.61 -2.74 -19.84
C THR A 40 1.86 -2.80 -18.97
N GLY A 41 2.75 -3.74 -19.25
CA GLY A 41 4.05 -3.88 -18.58
C GLY A 41 4.86 -2.60 -18.67
N ALA A 42 4.94 -1.98 -19.86
CA ALA A 42 5.62 -0.70 -20.06
C ALA A 42 5.07 0.41 -19.16
N ASN A 43 3.74 0.57 -19.11
CA ASN A 43 3.11 1.59 -18.27
C ASN A 43 3.30 1.30 -16.77
N VAL A 44 3.24 0.04 -16.36
CA VAL A 44 3.49 -0.36 -14.98
C VAL A 44 4.95 -0.13 -14.59
N LEU A 45 5.91 -0.42 -15.46
CA LEU A 45 7.33 -0.15 -15.21
C LEU A 45 7.59 1.34 -15.02
N VAL A 46 7.01 2.19 -15.88
CA VAL A 46 7.10 3.64 -15.76
C VAL A 46 6.46 4.13 -14.45
N LEU A 47 5.30 3.59 -14.07
CA LEU A 47 4.67 3.88 -12.78
C LEU A 47 5.58 3.48 -11.60
N MET A 48 6.19 2.29 -11.63
CA MET A 48 7.07 1.85 -10.55
C MET A 48 8.35 2.69 -10.49
N ALA A 49 8.84 3.20 -11.62
CA ALA A 49 10.01 4.07 -11.68
C ALA A 49 9.79 5.43 -10.98
N THR A 50 8.55 5.92 -10.88
CA THR A 50 8.25 7.16 -10.12
C THR A 50 8.31 6.96 -8.60
N SER A 51 8.54 5.73 -8.14
CA SER A 51 8.60 5.39 -6.72
C SER A 51 7.37 5.85 -5.92
N PRO A 52 6.14 5.49 -6.35
CA PRO A 52 4.90 6.01 -5.76
C PRO A 52 4.74 5.67 -4.28
N TRP A 53 5.35 4.58 -3.81
CA TRP A 53 5.37 4.18 -2.40
C TRP A 53 6.07 5.18 -1.46
N LEU A 54 6.87 6.12 -1.98
CA LEU A 54 7.55 7.11 -1.14
C LEU A 54 6.58 8.08 -0.45
N VAL A 55 5.36 8.24 -0.96
CA VAL A 55 4.30 9.01 -0.28
C VAL A 55 4.02 8.47 1.13
N LEU A 56 4.19 7.16 1.33
CA LEU A 56 4.02 6.50 2.63
C LEU A 56 5.09 6.94 3.65
N ARG A 57 6.24 7.45 3.19
CA ARG A 57 7.27 8.04 4.07
C ARG A 57 6.91 9.45 4.52
N GLN A 58 6.30 10.25 3.64
CA GLN A 58 6.13 11.69 3.85
C GLN A 58 5.13 12.03 4.94
N ASN A 59 4.03 11.28 5.03
CA ASN A 59 2.96 11.59 5.97
C ASN A 59 3.15 10.89 7.34
N ARG A 60 4.33 10.30 7.59
CA ARG A 60 4.54 9.35 8.68
C ARG A 60 4.30 9.99 10.05
N PRO A 61 3.43 9.43 10.92
CA PRO A 61 3.37 9.84 12.31
C PRO A 61 4.70 9.49 12.99
N THR A 62 5.18 10.36 13.88
CA THR A 62 6.38 10.05 14.67
C THR A 62 6.18 8.68 15.33
N PRO A 63 7.07 7.70 15.08
CA PRO A 63 6.87 6.36 15.60
C PRO A 63 6.71 6.44 17.12
N LEU A 64 5.84 5.60 17.68
CA LEU A 64 5.73 5.40 19.12
C LEU A 64 6.91 4.53 19.57
N THR A 65 8.12 4.96 19.22
CA THR A 65 9.36 4.25 19.52
C THR A 65 9.91 4.66 20.86
N PHE A 66 10.47 3.68 21.56
CA PHE A 66 11.38 3.86 22.67
C PHE A 66 12.69 4.53 22.23
N ASP A 67 13.43 5.12 23.17
CA ASP A 67 14.75 5.67 22.89
C ASP A 67 15.71 4.56 22.45
N HIS A 68 15.92 4.50 21.14
CA HIS A 68 16.81 3.57 20.46
C HIS A 68 18.24 3.66 21.01
N ASN A 69 18.68 4.83 21.49
CA ASN A 69 20.01 5.04 22.04
C ASN A 69 20.20 4.38 23.42
N LEU A 70 19.13 4.31 24.23
CA LEU A 70 19.14 3.66 25.54
C LEU A 70 19.39 2.15 25.40
N HIS A 71 18.75 1.51 24.42
CA HIS A 71 18.88 0.06 24.19
C HIS A 71 20.10 -0.32 23.33
N ARG A 72 20.59 0.60 22.47
CA ARG A 72 21.78 0.39 21.63
C ARG A 72 23.00 -0.02 22.44
N ARG A 73 23.26 0.66 23.56
CA ARG A 73 24.43 0.41 24.41
C ARG A 73 24.40 -0.96 25.10
N ALA A 74 23.21 -1.48 25.37
CA ALA A 74 23.02 -2.72 26.10
C ALA A 74 22.80 -3.95 25.18
N SER A 75 22.75 -3.78 23.85
CA SER A 75 22.54 -4.86 22.86
C SER A 75 21.38 -5.79 23.20
N THR A 76 20.32 -5.23 23.77
CA THR A 76 19.19 -5.99 24.32
C THR A 76 18.38 -6.66 23.21
N PRO A 77 17.54 -7.67 23.54
CA PRO A 77 16.55 -8.19 22.61
C PRO A 77 15.67 -7.07 21.98
N LEU A 78 15.32 -6.04 22.77
CA LEU A 78 14.63 -4.84 22.30
C LEU A 78 15.37 -4.10 21.20
N TRP A 79 16.68 -3.90 21.35
CA TRP A 79 17.50 -3.26 20.33
C TRP A 79 17.43 -4.02 19.00
N ARG A 80 17.55 -5.35 19.03
CA ARG A 80 17.48 -6.19 17.83
C ARG A 80 16.11 -6.13 17.15
N ILE A 81 15.04 -6.13 17.95
CA ILE A 81 13.66 -5.99 17.46
C ILE A 81 13.46 -4.62 16.82
N ALA A 82 13.92 -3.54 17.47
CA ALA A 82 13.81 -2.18 16.94
C ALA A 82 14.57 -2.04 15.60
N VAL A 83 15.81 -2.52 15.51
CA VAL A 83 16.58 -2.52 14.25
C VAL A 83 15.87 -3.32 13.17
N SER A 84 15.34 -4.51 13.50
CA SER A 84 14.63 -5.36 12.55
C SER A 84 13.33 -4.70 12.07
N TYR A 85 12.63 -3.98 12.94
CA TYR A 85 11.43 -3.22 12.59
C TYR A 85 11.76 -2.04 11.66
N TYR A 86 12.81 -1.25 11.93
CA TYR A 86 13.22 -0.15 11.06
C TYR A 86 13.59 -0.63 9.65
N ALA A 87 14.33 -1.75 9.54
CA ALA A 87 14.65 -2.35 8.25
C ALA A 87 13.38 -2.83 7.53
N LEU A 88 12.44 -3.41 8.27
CA LEU A 88 11.18 -3.88 7.69
C LEU A 88 10.34 -2.73 7.14
N GLU A 89 10.36 -1.59 7.82
CA GLU A 89 9.68 -0.39 7.36
C GLU A 89 10.27 0.15 6.06
N GLU A 90 11.60 0.14 5.92
CA GLU A 90 12.29 0.65 4.74
C GLU A 90 12.18 -0.31 3.53
N ASP A 91 12.39 -1.61 3.75
CA ASP A 91 12.52 -2.62 2.69
C ASP A 91 11.18 -3.00 2.05
N HIS A 92 10.05 -2.67 2.68
CA HIS A 92 8.74 -3.23 2.31
C HIS A 92 7.70 -2.20 1.89
N LEU A 93 8.04 -0.91 1.82
CA LEU A 93 7.11 0.15 1.39
C LEU A 93 6.46 -0.15 0.05
N ILE A 94 7.22 -0.73 -0.89
CA ILE A 94 6.71 -1.17 -2.19
C ILE A 94 5.56 -2.15 -2.00
N ALA A 95 5.77 -3.19 -1.19
CA ALA A 95 4.78 -4.24 -0.99
C ALA A 95 3.53 -3.72 -0.26
N TYR A 96 3.70 -2.77 0.68
CA TYR A 96 2.59 -2.10 1.35
C TYR A 96 1.77 -1.27 0.37
N TRP A 97 2.41 -0.42 -0.43
CA TRP A 97 1.74 0.36 -1.47
C TRP A 97 1.00 -0.56 -2.46
N GLU A 98 1.67 -1.61 -2.96
CA GLU A 98 1.10 -2.59 -3.88
C GLU A 98 -0.08 -3.39 -3.30
N SER A 99 -0.18 -3.51 -1.98
CA SER A 99 -1.28 -4.23 -1.33
C SER A 99 -2.57 -3.41 -1.25
N THR A 100 -2.46 -2.09 -1.35
CA THR A 100 -3.57 -1.14 -1.29
C THR A 100 -3.89 -0.54 -2.66
N HIS A 101 -2.97 -0.66 -3.62
CA HIS A 101 -3.07 -0.09 -4.97
C HIS A 101 -3.08 -1.22 -6.01
N TYR A 102 -4.14 -2.04 -6.02
CA TYR A 102 -4.18 -3.22 -6.89
C TYR A 102 -4.73 -2.92 -8.28
N LEU A 103 -3.92 -3.16 -9.31
CA LEU A 103 -4.33 -3.18 -10.72
C LEU A 103 -4.99 -4.51 -11.09
N GLU A 104 -6.08 -4.47 -11.86
CA GLU A 104 -6.78 -5.66 -12.33
C GLU A 104 -6.04 -6.37 -13.48
N ILE A 105 -4.97 -7.10 -13.14
CA ILE A 105 -4.16 -7.85 -14.09
C ILE A 105 -4.80 -9.23 -14.33
N THR A 106 -5.28 -9.47 -15.56
CA THR A 106 -5.90 -10.74 -15.94
C THR A 106 -4.89 -11.77 -16.46
N LYS A 107 -5.28 -13.05 -16.48
CA LYS A 107 -4.45 -14.13 -17.07
C LYS A 107 -4.14 -13.88 -18.55
N ALA A 108 -5.08 -13.29 -19.30
CA ALA A 108 -4.87 -12.97 -20.71
C ALA A 108 -3.80 -11.89 -20.89
N MET A 109 -3.80 -10.86 -20.04
CA MET A 109 -2.78 -9.80 -20.05
C MET A 109 -1.40 -10.36 -19.67
N LEU A 110 -1.33 -11.21 -18.65
CA LEU A 110 -0.09 -11.90 -18.26
C LEU A 110 0.48 -12.80 -19.37
N ALA A 111 -0.38 -13.40 -20.19
CA ALA A 111 0.05 -14.21 -21.33
C ALA A 111 0.51 -13.36 -22.52
N ALA A 112 -0.03 -12.14 -22.65
CA ALA A 112 0.28 -11.23 -23.76
C ALA A 112 1.50 -10.33 -23.48
N ASP A 113 1.84 -10.09 -22.21
CA ASP A 113 2.85 -9.11 -21.80
C ASP A 113 3.83 -9.71 -20.77
N THR A 114 5.09 -9.88 -21.19
CA THR A 114 6.13 -10.50 -20.37
C THR A 114 6.56 -9.61 -19.20
N ASP A 115 6.64 -8.29 -19.41
CA ASP A 115 7.02 -7.36 -18.35
C ASP A 115 5.95 -7.31 -17.25
N LEU A 116 4.68 -7.35 -17.65
CA LEU A 116 3.56 -7.43 -16.71
C LEU A 116 3.56 -8.76 -15.93
N LEU A 117 3.96 -9.87 -16.56
CA LEU A 117 4.15 -11.14 -15.89
C LEU A 117 5.25 -11.09 -14.84
N VAL A 118 6.42 -10.53 -15.18
CA VAL A 118 7.54 -10.35 -14.24
C VAL A 118 7.11 -9.49 -13.06
N TYR A 119 6.48 -8.34 -13.33
CA TYR A 119 5.95 -7.47 -12.29
C TYR A 119 4.99 -8.21 -11.34
N HIS A 120 4.04 -8.98 -11.89
CA HIS A 120 3.07 -9.72 -11.10
C HIS A 120 3.74 -10.80 -10.22
N GLN A 121 4.76 -11.49 -10.73
CA GLN A 121 5.54 -12.47 -9.96
C GLN A 121 6.34 -11.79 -8.86
N ASP A 122 7.04 -10.70 -9.18
CA ASP A 122 7.85 -9.95 -8.22
C ASP A 122 7.02 -9.37 -7.09
N ARG A 123 5.84 -8.84 -7.40
CA ARG A 123 4.85 -8.38 -6.40
C ARG A 123 4.46 -9.50 -5.45
N ARG A 124 4.18 -10.70 -5.99
CA ARG A 124 3.88 -11.87 -5.16
C ARG A 124 5.05 -12.23 -4.25
N GLN A 125 6.28 -12.21 -4.77
CA GLN A 125 7.49 -12.51 -3.99
C GLN A 125 7.76 -11.46 -2.92
N ARG A 126 7.59 -10.17 -3.23
CA ARG A 126 7.65 -9.07 -2.24
C ARG A 126 6.67 -9.35 -1.10
N ARG A 127 5.40 -9.63 -1.40
CA ARG A 127 4.39 -9.93 -0.37
C ARG A 127 4.73 -11.14 0.50
N ILE A 128 5.26 -12.21 -0.09
CA ILE A 128 5.71 -13.39 0.68
C ILE A 128 6.85 -13.00 1.63
N ARG A 129 7.87 -12.29 1.12
CA ARG A 129 9.02 -11.82 1.93
C ARG A 129 8.59 -10.94 3.10
N VAL A 130 7.65 -10.01 2.87
CA VAL A 130 7.05 -9.21 3.96
C VAL A 130 6.46 -10.12 5.02
N GLY A 131 5.63 -11.08 4.61
CA GLY A 131 4.94 -11.99 5.53
C GLY A 131 5.91 -12.84 6.36
N ASP A 132 6.97 -13.35 5.75
CA ASP A 132 8.00 -14.12 6.46
C ASP A 132 8.79 -13.24 7.43
N ARG A 133 9.21 -12.03 7.00
CA ARG A 133 9.85 -11.06 7.90
C ARG A 133 8.97 -10.64 9.07
N TRP A 134 7.67 -10.54 8.84
CA TRP A 134 6.69 -10.27 9.90
C TRP A 134 6.58 -11.40 10.89
N ARG A 135 6.60 -12.65 10.40
CA ARG A 135 6.59 -13.83 11.27
C ARG A 135 7.85 -13.90 12.14
N ASP A 136 9.02 -13.59 11.57
CA ASP A 136 10.28 -13.53 12.31
C ASP A 136 10.25 -12.47 13.42
N LEU A 137 9.77 -11.27 13.09
CA LEU A 137 9.67 -10.16 14.06
C LEU A 137 8.73 -10.51 15.22
N LEU A 138 7.55 -11.07 14.91
CA LEU A 138 6.61 -11.53 15.94
C LEU A 138 7.20 -12.66 16.78
N GLY A 139 7.95 -13.58 16.16
CA GLY A 139 8.72 -14.61 16.84
C GLY A 139 9.69 -14.03 17.87
N ALA A 140 10.37 -12.93 17.53
CA ALA A 140 11.28 -12.24 18.43
C ALA A 140 10.56 -11.47 19.56
N CYS A 141 9.36 -10.96 19.32
CA CYS A 141 8.55 -10.28 20.35
C CYS A 141 7.93 -11.25 21.37
N LEU A 142 7.66 -12.51 21.01
CA LEU A 142 6.97 -13.49 21.87
C LEU A 142 7.68 -13.76 23.22
N PRO A 143 8.99 -14.01 23.28
CA PRO A 143 9.71 -14.18 24.56
C PRO A 143 9.64 -12.95 25.45
N MET A 144 9.63 -11.75 24.84
CA MET A 144 9.53 -10.49 25.56
C MET A 144 8.16 -10.33 26.22
N MET A 145 7.07 -10.67 25.51
CA MET A 145 5.72 -10.65 26.06
C MET A 145 5.50 -11.67 27.19
N ARG A 146 6.27 -12.76 27.21
CA ARG A 146 6.22 -13.79 28.28
C ARG A 146 7.04 -13.44 29.51
N SER A 147 7.91 -12.44 29.40
CA SER A 147 8.76 -11.93 30.47
C SER A 147 8.16 -10.60 30.95
N PRO A 148 8.43 -10.08 32.16
CA PRO A 148 7.81 -8.84 32.67
C PRO A 148 8.26 -7.55 31.96
N TRP A 149 8.65 -7.64 30.68
CA TRP A 149 8.95 -6.49 29.83
C TRP A 149 7.64 -5.88 29.35
N ALA A 150 7.03 -5.08 30.22
CA ALA A 150 5.74 -4.42 30.02
C ALA A 150 5.71 -3.32 28.93
N TYR A 151 6.79 -3.16 28.16
CA TYR A 151 7.00 -2.04 27.25
C TYR A 151 7.23 -2.54 25.82
N ILE A 152 6.18 -3.03 25.16
CA ILE A 152 6.21 -3.27 23.70
C ILE A 152 5.25 -2.31 23.00
N ASP A 153 5.44 -1.01 23.23
CA ASP A 153 4.77 0.08 22.51
C ASP A 153 5.08 0.05 21.01
N LEU A 154 6.12 -0.70 20.60
CA LEU A 154 6.39 -1.03 19.20
C LEU A 154 5.18 -1.69 18.51
N LEU A 155 4.41 -2.53 19.21
CA LEU A 155 3.18 -3.13 18.67
C LEU A 155 2.02 -2.12 18.57
N LEU A 156 2.13 -0.99 19.27
CA LEU A 156 1.21 0.14 19.20
C LEU A 156 1.63 1.14 18.14
N ASP A 157 2.78 0.93 17.49
CA ASP A 157 3.22 1.81 16.42
C ASP A 157 2.19 1.80 15.27
N PRO A 158 1.83 2.97 14.72
CA PRO A 158 0.90 3.11 13.60
C PRO A 158 1.18 2.15 12.42
N TYR A 159 2.45 1.92 12.10
CA TYR A 159 2.85 0.99 11.04
C TYR A 159 2.54 -0.47 11.41
N PHE A 160 2.68 -0.83 12.69
CA PHE A 160 2.36 -2.16 13.21
C PHE A 160 0.85 -2.44 13.24
N LEU A 161 0.06 -1.40 13.54
CA LEU A 161 -1.39 -1.51 13.69
C LEU A 161 -2.14 -1.54 12.35
N HIS A 162 -1.51 -1.09 11.26
CA HIS A 162 -2.12 -1.01 9.94
C HIS A 162 -1.53 -2.02 8.95
N LEU A 163 -1.78 -3.30 9.20
CA LEU A 163 -1.75 -4.29 8.12
C LEU A 163 -3.02 -4.15 7.27
N PRO A 164 -2.89 -3.89 5.95
CA PRO A 164 -4.01 -3.90 5.01
C PRO A 164 -4.83 -5.17 5.19
N THR A 165 -6.07 -5.02 5.61
CA THR A 165 -7.02 -6.13 5.54
C THR A 165 -7.58 -6.24 4.12
N PRO A 166 -8.19 -7.37 3.74
CA PRO A 166 -8.91 -7.45 2.46
C PRO A 166 -9.99 -6.36 2.30
N GLN A 167 -10.45 -5.77 3.40
CA GLN A 167 -11.43 -4.67 3.43
C GLN A 167 -10.79 -3.31 3.11
N ASP A 168 -9.46 -3.22 3.22
CA ASP A 168 -8.66 -2.03 2.91
C ASP A 168 -8.03 -2.12 1.50
N GLN A 169 -8.34 -3.18 0.74
CA GLN A 169 -7.89 -3.28 -0.65
C GLN A 169 -8.66 -2.25 -1.49
N VAL A 170 -7.97 -1.21 -1.94
CA VAL A 170 -8.50 -0.34 -2.98
C VAL A 170 -8.09 -0.91 -4.33
N ARG A 171 -9.10 -1.20 -5.15
CA ARG A 171 -8.86 -1.49 -6.56
C ARG A 171 -8.53 -0.18 -7.24
N TRP A 172 -7.35 -0.15 -7.83
CA TRP A 172 -6.90 0.96 -8.63
C TRP A 172 -7.41 0.75 -10.05
N TYR A 173 -8.38 1.59 -10.42
CA TYR A 173 -8.93 1.61 -11.76
C TYR A 173 -8.22 2.71 -12.53
N PRO A 174 -7.51 2.41 -13.63
CA PRO A 174 -7.24 3.41 -14.65
C PRO A 174 -8.58 3.81 -15.26
N ARG A 175 -9.26 4.74 -14.61
CA ARG A 175 -10.42 5.43 -15.14
C ARG A 175 -9.91 6.70 -15.81
N SER A 176 -10.53 7.08 -16.92
CA SER A 176 -10.33 8.39 -17.51
C SER A 176 -11.61 9.19 -17.35
N VAL A 177 -11.47 10.31 -16.66
CA VAL A 177 -12.53 11.31 -16.51
C VAL A 177 -12.84 11.89 -17.89
N SER A 178 -11.80 12.13 -18.70
CA SER A 178 -11.90 12.56 -20.09
C SER A 178 -12.70 11.57 -20.94
N ARG A 179 -12.44 10.25 -20.83
CA ARG A 179 -13.23 9.22 -21.53
C ARG A 179 -14.68 9.20 -21.06
N ALA A 180 -14.93 9.30 -19.76
CA ALA A 180 -16.30 9.35 -19.24
C ALA A 180 -17.06 10.60 -19.76
N ALA A 181 -16.39 11.74 -19.84
CA ALA A 181 -16.93 12.98 -20.40
C ALA A 181 -17.19 12.87 -21.92
N ASN A 182 -16.29 12.24 -22.68
CA ASN A 182 -16.51 12.00 -24.11
C ASN A 182 -17.66 11.02 -24.36
N LEU A 183 -17.82 9.98 -23.53
CA LEU A 183 -18.94 9.04 -23.65
C LEU A 183 -20.30 9.70 -23.36
N THR A 184 -20.33 10.69 -22.46
CA THR A 184 -21.56 11.44 -22.12
C THR A 184 -21.82 12.59 -23.09
N ARG A 185 -20.77 13.23 -23.62
CA ARG A 185 -20.84 14.31 -24.61
C ARG A 185 -19.78 14.10 -25.70
N PRO A 186 -20.10 13.34 -26.77
CA PRO A 186 -19.14 13.02 -27.84
C PRO A 186 -18.58 14.24 -28.57
N THR A 187 -19.30 15.37 -28.55
CA THR A 187 -18.88 16.63 -29.16
C THR A 187 -17.84 17.40 -28.33
N ALA A 188 -17.55 16.99 -27.10
CA ALA A 188 -16.57 17.65 -26.24
C ALA A 188 -15.13 17.43 -26.74
N ASN A 189 -14.85 16.27 -27.35
CA ASN A 189 -13.55 15.90 -27.92
C ASN A 189 -12.38 16.17 -26.96
N ILE A 190 -12.56 15.81 -25.69
CA ILE A 190 -11.56 16.01 -24.63
C ILE A 190 -10.42 15.01 -24.86
N PRO A 191 -9.14 15.42 -24.84
CA PRO A 191 -8.02 14.50 -24.97
C PRO A 191 -8.05 13.41 -23.89
N GLU A 192 -7.93 12.14 -24.29
CA GLU A 192 -7.90 11.02 -23.35
C GLU A 192 -6.46 10.62 -22.99
N PRO A 193 -6.21 10.12 -21.76
CA PRO A 193 -4.92 9.60 -21.35
C PRO A 193 -4.42 8.45 -22.22
N THR A 194 -3.16 8.56 -22.64
CA THR A 194 -2.46 7.51 -23.38
C THR A 194 -1.60 6.62 -22.49
N ASP A 195 -1.33 7.04 -21.26
CA ASP A 195 -0.51 6.32 -20.29
C ASP A 195 -1.22 6.21 -18.93
N LEU A 196 -0.74 5.25 -18.14
CA LEU A 196 -1.33 4.90 -16.84
C LEU A 196 -1.18 6.03 -15.81
N ILE A 197 -0.06 6.75 -15.81
CA ILE A 197 0.21 7.81 -14.83
C ILE A 197 -0.76 8.97 -15.05
N THR A 198 -0.93 9.41 -16.29
CA THR A 198 -1.86 10.49 -16.65
C THR A 198 -3.30 10.12 -16.29
N ALA A 199 -3.72 8.88 -16.55
CA ALA A 199 -5.07 8.42 -16.18
C ALA A 199 -5.30 8.42 -14.65
N LEU A 200 -4.26 8.06 -13.88
CA LEU A 200 -4.32 8.08 -12.42
C LEU A 200 -4.40 9.52 -11.89
N PHE A 201 -3.59 10.43 -12.42
CA PHE A 201 -3.65 11.85 -12.05
C PHE A 201 -5.00 12.49 -12.39
N GLU A 202 -5.59 12.16 -13.55
CA GLU A 202 -6.95 12.62 -13.90
C GLU A 202 -7.99 12.19 -12.85
N CYS A 203 -7.88 10.96 -12.32
CA CYS A 203 -8.78 10.48 -11.29
C CYS A 203 -8.58 11.20 -9.96
N ASP A 204 -7.33 11.33 -9.51
CA ASP A 204 -7.00 11.98 -8.24
C ASP A 204 -7.49 13.45 -8.22
N GLN A 205 -7.37 14.17 -9.34
CA GLN A 205 -7.86 15.54 -9.49
C GLN A 205 -9.39 15.65 -9.44
N ALA A 206 -10.12 14.63 -9.90
CA ALA A 206 -11.58 14.64 -9.89
C ALA A 206 -12.18 14.21 -8.54
N ASP A 207 -11.41 13.49 -7.72
CA ASP A 207 -11.82 13.01 -6.40
C ASP A 207 -11.40 13.97 -5.26
N ALA A 208 -10.66 15.05 -5.58
CA ALA A 208 -10.20 16.11 -4.67
C ALA A 208 -11.26 17.20 -4.43
#